data_AF-A0A6P2D1K4-F1
#
_entry.id   AF-A0A6P2D1K4-F1
#
_cell.length_a   1.000
_cell.length_b   1.000
_cell.length_c   1.000
_cell.angle_alpha   90.00
_cell.angle_beta   90.00
_cell.angle_gamma   90.00
#
_symmetry.space_group_name_H-M   'P 1'
#
loop_
_entity.id
_entity.type
_entity.pdbx_description
1 polymer ?
#
loop_
_entity_poly.entity_id
_entity_poly.type
_entity_poly.pdbx_seq_one_letter_code
_entity_poly.pdbx_strand_id
1 'polypeptide(L)'
;MIPTRYKAKISEFLSHLLGTGDAPRGLTGVPYLGERPWAFLEAVPKGPRTEAQREACQDPHALIDMLLKRPVTERKLRLLAIARGRFVWDRGLFGDARLEQAVLLGERFVEGLASADEMRAARDLFDRAWLELVRAGTHRPASAARCCVSTNRDEIANCGTLHAQLPFIRDIFGDLLDSVAFAPEWRTSTAVALASQMYESREFGAMPILGDALQDAGCDSADVLNHCRGEGPHVRGCWVVDRVLGKE
;
A
#
# COMPACT_ATOMS: atom_id res chain seq x y z
N MET A 1 11.30 2.69 -15.51
CA MET A 1 10.97 2.95 -16.93
C MET A 1 9.58 2.39 -17.18
N ILE A 2 8.56 3.24 -17.16
CA ILE A 2 7.16 2.79 -17.31
C ILE A 2 6.93 2.34 -18.76
N PRO A 3 6.33 1.15 -19.01
CA PRO A 3 6.07 0.66 -20.36
C PRO A 3 5.20 1.63 -21.17
N THR A 4 5.65 1.94 -22.39
CA THR A 4 5.09 2.91 -23.36
C THR A 4 3.57 2.79 -23.57
N ARG A 5 2.99 1.61 -23.32
CA ARG A 5 1.55 1.34 -23.42
C ARG A 5 0.65 2.15 -22.48
N TYR A 6 1.18 2.63 -21.34
CA TYR A 6 0.40 3.41 -20.36
C TYR A 6 0.23 4.88 -20.75
N LYS A 7 1.19 5.45 -21.47
CA LYS A 7 1.15 6.84 -21.95
C LYS A 7 0.05 7.06 -22.98
N ALA A 8 -0.13 6.09 -23.89
CA ALA A 8 -1.12 6.18 -24.96
C ALA A 8 -2.56 6.13 -24.42
N LYS A 9 -2.89 5.15 -23.57
CA LYS A 9 -4.26 4.98 -23.05
C LYS A 9 -4.74 6.12 -22.15
N ILE A 10 -3.85 6.71 -21.35
CA ILE A 10 -4.20 7.86 -20.49
C ILE A 10 -4.40 9.12 -21.35
N SER A 11 -3.55 9.33 -22.35
CA SER A 11 -3.67 10.47 -23.28
C SER A 11 -4.96 10.39 -24.12
N GLU A 12 -5.30 9.20 -24.59
CA GLU A 12 -6.52 8.93 -25.37
C GLU A 12 -7.80 9.09 -24.50
N PHE A 13 -7.78 8.58 -23.27
CA PHE A 13 -8.87 8.72 -22.30
C PHE A 13 -9.12 10.19 -21.90
N LEU A 14 -8.05 10.97 -21.68
CA LEU A 14 -8.16 12.39 -21.36
C LEU A 14 -8.60 13.23 -22.56
N SER A 15 -8.20 12.86 -23.79
CA SER A 15 -8.62 13.56 -25.01
C SER A 15 -10.10 13.34 -25.33
N HIS A 16 -10.66 12.17 -24.97
CA HIS A 16 -12.09 11.88 -25.13
C HIS A 16 -12.96 12.58 -24.08
N LEU A 17 -12.42 12.84 -22.88
CA LEU A 17 -13.09 13.53 -21.79
C LEU A 17 -13.10 15.06 -21.94
N LEU A 18 -12.09 15.62 -22.61
CA LEU A 18 -11.87 17.05 -22.80
C LEU A 18 -12.23 17.50 -24.22
N GLY A 19 -13.29 16.92 -24.81
CA GLY A 19 -13.81 17.30 -26.13
C GLY A 19 -13.67 18.81 -26.36
N THR A 20 -13.00 19.17 -27.45
CA THR A 20 -12.54 20.53 -27.77
C THR A 20 -13.61 21.60 -27.48
N GLY A 21 -13.53 22.25 -26.33
CA GLY A 21 -14.47 23.30 -25.95
C GLY A 21 -14.49 23.56 -24.46
N ASP A 22 -13.78 24.59 -24.03
CA ASP A 22 -13.83 25.29 -22.74
C ASP A 22 -13.92 24.47 -21.45
N ALA A 23 -12.81 24.48 -20.69
CA ALA A 23 -12.77 24.02 -19.30
C ALA A 23 -13.84 24.76 -18.46
N PRO A 24 -14.67 24.06 -17.67
CA PRO A 24 -15.67 24.71 -16.84
C PRO A 24 -14.98 25.62 -15.81
N ARG A 25 -15.35 26.90 -15.84
CA ARG A 25 -14.86 27.91 -14.90
C ARG A 25 -15.25 27.51 -13.48
N GLY A 26 -14.25 27.15 -12.67
CA GLY A 26 -14.44 26.66 -11.30
C GLY A 26 -13.27 25.84 -10.75
N LEU A 27 -12.33 25.41 -11.60
CA LEU A 27 -11.13 24.65 -11.20
C LEU A 27 -9.87 25.52 -11.00
N THR A 28 -10.02 26.83 -10.76
CA THR A 28 -8.89 27.70 -10.39
C THR A 28 -8.61 27.54 -8.90
N GLY A 29 -7.93 26.46 -8.53
CA GLY A 29 -7.54 26.17 -7.14
C GLY A 29 -7.04 24.76 -6.86
N VAL A 30 -6.96 23.88 -7.87
CA VAL A 30 -6.38 22.53 -7.71
C VAL A 30 -4.95 22.55 -8.29
N PRO A 31 -3.89 22.28 -7.51
CA PRO A 31 -2.50 22.37 -7.99
C PRO A 31 -2.09 21.29 -9.01
N TYR A 32 -3.02 20.54 -9.61
CA TYR A 32 -2.70 19.30 -10.32
C TYR A 32 -2.98 19.28 -11.84
N LEU A 33 -3.40 20.40 -12.43
CA LEU A 33 -3.72 20.45 -13.87
C LEU A 33 -2.92 21.45 -14.70
N GLY A 34 -1.86 22.05 -14.14
CA GLY A 34 -1.07 23.11 -14.83
C GLY A 34 0.39 22.76 -15.15
N GLU A 35 1.03 21.86 -14.42
CA GLU A 35 2.46 21.60 -14.59
C GLU A 35 2.70 20.14 -14.95
N ARG A 36 3.55 19.93 -15.97
CA ARG A 36 3.90 18.63 -16.55
C ARG A 36 4.25 17.64 -15.42
N PRO A 37 3.42 16.62 -15.12
CA PRO A 37 3.62 15.74 -13.95
C PRO A 37 4.90 14.92 -13.99
N TRP A 38 5.59 14.89 -15.14
CA TRP A 38 6.81 14.15 -15.37
C TRP A 38 8.09 14.99 -15.36
N ALA A 39 8.00 16.34 -15.42
CA ALA A 39 9.19 17.19 -15.31
C ALA A 39 9.82 17.13 -13.91
N PHE A 40 9.00 16.83 -12.89
CA PHE A 40 9.46 16.51 -11.54
C PHE A 40 10.29 15.21 -11.49
N LEU A 41 10.00 14.23 -12.35
CA LEU A 41 10.65 12.91 -12.35
C LEU A 41 12.09 12.92 -12.92
N GLU A 42 12.47 13.92 -13.71
CA GLU A 42 13.85 14.07 -14.22
C GLU A 42 14.79 14.71 -13.18
N ALA A 43 14.24 15.37 -12.16
CA ALA A 43 14.97 15.99 -11.07
C ALA A 43 14.99 15.17 -9.76
N VAL A 44 14.28 14.03 -9.70
CA VAL A 44 14.32 13.16 -8.51
C VAL A 44 15.74 12.61 -8.36
N PRO A 45 16.46 12.91 -7.26
CA PRO A 45 17.76 12.33 -7.00
C PRO A 45 17.64 10.81 -7.10
N LYS A 46 18.57 10.16 -7.82
CA LYS A 46 18.63 8.69 -7.87
C LYS A 46 18.51 8.18 -6.43
N GLY A 47 17.41 7.48 -6.15
CA GLY A 47 16.98 7.11 -4.81
C GLY A 47 18.10 6.52 -3.93
N PRO A 48 17.89 6.51 -2.61
CA PRO A 48 18.93 6.17 -1.64
C PRO A 48 19.54 4.78 -1.91
N ARG A 49 20.87 4.68 -1.85
CA ARG A 49 21.64 3.49 -2.28
C ARG A 49 22.21 2.67 -1.13
N THR A 50 22.33 3.22 0.07
CA THR A 50 22.80 2.53 1.29
C THR A 50 21.66 2.33 2.29
N GLU A 51 21.88 1.48 3.31
CA GLU A 51 20.91 1.24 4.39
C GLU A 51 20.51 2.54 5.11
N ALA A 52 21.50 3.31 5.56
CA ALA A 52 21.30 4.59 6.22
C ALA A 52 20.51 5.59 5.35
N GLN A 53 20.65 5.51 4.02
CA GLN A 53 19.90 6.36 3.11
C GLN A 53 18.44 5.87 2.93
N ARG A 54 18.15 4.57 3.04
CA ARG A 54 16.78 4.01 3.01
C ARG A 54 16.04 4.36 4.29
N GLU A 55 16.71 4.20 5.43
CA GLU A 55 16.15 4.52 6.74
C GLU A 55 15.84 6.03 6.85
N ALA A 56 16.71 6.90 6.32
CA ALA A 56 16.49 8.33 6.27
C ALA A 56 15.51 8.79 5.16
N CYS A 57 15.05 7.89 4.28
CA CYS A 57 14.20 8.24 3.16
C CYS A 57 12.78 8.61 3.62
N GLN A 58 12.39 9.84 3.35
CA GLN A 58 11.05 10.37 3.63
C GLN A 58 10.16 10.45 2.39
N ASP A 59 10.70 10.10 1.20
CA ASP A 59 9.95 10.09 -0.06
C ASP A 59 9.32 8.70 -0.31
N PRO A 60 7.98 8.57 -0.21
CA PRO A 60 7.31 7.31 -0.43
C PRO A 60 7.44 6.80 -1.88
N HIS A 61 7.55 7.69 -2.88
CA HIS A 61 7.71 7.27 -4.27
C HIS A 61 9.09 6.67 -4.50
N ALA A 62 10.14 7.30 -3.96
CA ALA A 62 11.48 6.74 -4.01
C ALA A 62 11.55 5.35 -3.34
N LEU A 63 10.90 5.17 -2.18
CA LEU A 63 10.84 3.87 -1.50
C LEU A 63 10.10 2.80 -2.30
N ILE A 64 8.94 3.13 -2.88
CA ILE A 64 8.22 2.20 -3.77
C ILE A 64 9.06 1.82 -4.99
N ASP A 65 9.70 2.78 -5.65
CA ASP A 65 10.56 2.52 -6.80
C ASP A 65 11.76 1.62 -6.47
N MET A 66 12.27 1.69 -5.25
CA MET A 66 13.30 0.77 -4.76
C MET A 66 12.74 -0.61 -4.47
N LEU A 67 11.61 -0.70 -3.77
CA LEU A 67 10.94 -1.97 -3.47
C LEU A 67 10.58 -2.72 -4.75
N LEU A 68 10.08 -2.03 -5.78
CA LEU A 68 9.73 -2.64 -7.05
C LEU A 68 10.93 -3.22 -7.82
N LYS A 69 12.17 -2.84 -7.47
CA LYS A 69 13.40 -3.46 -8.00
C LYS A 69 13.81 -4.74 -7.26
N ARG A 70 13.16 -5.06 -6.14
CA ARG A 70 13.38 -6.27 -5.34
C ARG A 70 12.31 -7.33 -5.64
N PRO A 71 12.55 -8.61 -5.32
CA PRO A 71 11.52 -9.65 -5.43
C PRO A 71 10.44 -9.42 -4.36
N VAL A 72 9.41 -8.63 -4.70
CA VAL A 72 8.24 -8.41 -3.86
C VAL A 72 7.09 -9.29 -4.32
N THR A 73 6.47 -10.00 -3.37
CA THR A 73 5.30 -10.85 -3.61
C THR A 73 4.05 -10.01 -3.91
N GLU A 74 3.11 -10.58 -4.68
CA GLU A 74 1.82 -9.94 -4.94
C GLU A 74 1.04 -9.71 -3.63
N ARG A 75 1.15 -10.66 -2.69
CA ARG A 75 0.55 -10.57 -1.35
C ARG A 75 0.97 -9.29 -0.64
N LYS A 76 2.27 -9.01 -0.53
CA LYS A 76 2.79 -7.81 0.17
C LYS A 76 2.34 -6.51 -0.50
N LEU A 77 2.40 -6.44 -1.83
CA LEU A 77 1.88 -5.27 -2.56
C LEU A 77 0.38 -5.08 -2.33
N ARG A 78 -0.39 -6.16 -2.30
CA ARG A 78 -1.83 -6.09 -2.05
C ARG A 78 -2.16 -5.68 -0.63
N LEU A 79 -1.42 -6.16 0.37
CA LEU A 79 -1.57 -5.72 1.76
C LEU A 79 -1.29 -4.23 1.91
N LEU A 80 -0.32 -3.67 1.17
CA LEU A 80 -0.11 -2.23 1.12
C LEU A 80 -1.32 -1.47 0.55
N ALA A 81 -1.90 -1.97 -0.55
CA ALA A 81 -3.11 -1.37 -1.12
C ALA A 81 -4.30 -1.46 -0.15
N ILE A 82 -4.49 -2.61 0.52
CA ILE A 82 -5.55 -2.83 1.52
C ILE A 82 -5.36 -1.91 2.73
N ALA A 83 -4.16 -1.79 3.27
CA ALA A 83 -3.86 -0.90 4.41
C ALA A 83 -4.23 0.55 4.09
N ARG A 84 -3.89 1.02 2.88
CA ARG A 84 -4.26 2.35 2.38
C ARG A 84 -5.78 2.46 2.18
N GLY A 85 -6.42 1.44 1.63
CA GLY A 85 -7.88 1.37 1.46
C GLY A 85 -8.62 1.46 2.79
N ARG A 86 -8.19 0.69 3.80
CA ARG A 86 -8.71 0.72 5.16
C ARG A 86 -8.51 2.05 5.84
N PHE A 87 -7.33 2.65 5.74
CA PHE A 87 -7.05 3.97 6.30
C PHE A 87 -8.03 5.05 5.81
N VAL A 88 -8.43 4.97 4.54
CA VAL A 88 -9.44 5.86 3.94
C VAL A 88 -10.85 5.47 4.39
N TRP A 89 -11.18 4.18 4.40
CA TRP A 89 -12.46 3.66 4.87
C TRP A 89 -12.74 4.10 6.31
N ASP A 90 -11.83 3.84 7.24
CA ASP A 90 -12.01 4.08 8.69
C ASP A 90 -12.19 5.56 9.03
N ARG A 91 -11.83 6.47 8.10
CA ARG A 91 -12.08 7.92 8.21
C ARG A 91 -13.44 8.36 7.65
N GLY A 92 -14.29 7.42 7.26
CA GLY A 92 -15.58 7.70 6.64
C GLY A 92 -15.47 8.37 5.28
N LEU A 93 -14.32 8.25 4.61
CA LEU A 93 -14.10 8.87 3.30
C LEU A 93 -14.63 7.99 2.16
N PHE A 94 -15.06 6.77 2.46
CA PHE A 94 -15.88 5.98 1.56
C PHE A 94 -17.34 6.44 1.70
N GLY A 95 -17.93 6.86 0.57
CA GLY A 95 -19.36 7.22 0.48
C GLY A 95 -20.14 6.25 -0.40
N ASP A 96 -19.58 5.08 -0.69
CA ASP A 96 -20.12 4.12 -1.66
C ASP A 96 -19.71 2.70 -1.27
N ALA A 97 -20.70 1.82 -1.12
CA ALA A 97 -20.51 0.42 -0.72
C ALA A 97 -19.61 -0.36 -1.69
N ARG A 98 -19.54 0.02 -2.97
CA ARG A 98 -18.64 -0.60 -3.94
C ARG A 98 -17.16 -0.44 -3.55
N LEU A 99 -16.81 0.66 -2.87
CA LEU A 99 -15.45 0.92 -2.38
C LEU A 99 -15.07 -0.02 -1.24
N GLU A 100 -15.99 -0.21 -0.29
CA GLU A 100 -15.86 -1.15 0.83
C GLU A 100 -15.70 -2.59 0.33
N GLN A 101 -16.55 -3.00 -0.62
CA GLN A 101 -16.49 -4.33 -1.21
C GLN A 101 -15.16 -4.60 -1.94
N ALA A 102 -14.55 -3.60 -2.56
CA ALA A 102 -13.23 -3.74 -3.17
C ALA A 102 -12.14 -4.07 -2.15
N VAL A 103 -12.14 -3.38 -1.01
CA VAL A 103 -11.17 -3.61 0.07
C VAL A 103 -11.38 -5.00 0.66
N LEU A 104 -12.63 -5.38 0.95
CA LEU A 104 -12.96 -6.72 1.46
C LEU A 104 -12.57 -7.83 0.49
N LEU A 105 -12.76 -7.62 -0.81
CA LEU A 105 -12.36 -8.58 -1.83
C LEU A 105 -10.83 -8.73 -1.90
N GLY A 106 -10.10 -7.61 -1.83
CA GLY A 106 -8.63 -7.63 -1.72
C GLY A 106 -8.16 -8.44 -0.51
N GLU A 107 -8.81 -8.26 0.64
CA GLU A 107 -8.52 -9.01 1.87
C GLU A 107 -8.79 -10.51 1.72
N ARG A 108 -9.91 -10.89 1.13
CA ARG A 108 -10.19 -12.30 0.84
C ARG A 108 -9.14 -12.90 -0.09
N PHE A 109 -8.70 -12.14 -1.09
CA PHE A 109 -7.71 -12.62 -2.05
C PHE A 109 -6.35 -12.92 -1.40
N VAL A 110 -5.87 -12.06 -0.49
CA VAL A 110 -4.58 -12.31 0.18
C VAL A 110 -4.60 -13.53 1.11
N GLU A 111 -5.78 -13.94 1.57
CA GLU A 111 -6.00 -15.18 2.33
C GLU A 111 -6.30 -16.39 1.42
N GLY A 112 -6.29 -16.23 0.09
CA GLY A 112 -6.64 -17.30 -0.85
C GLY A 112 -8.14 -17.63 -0.89
N LEU A 113 -8.99 -16.77 -0.35
CA LEU A 113 -10.45 -16.92 -0.27
C LEU A 113 -11.20 -16.22 -1.41
N ALA A 114 -10.47 -15.64 -2.36
CA ALA A 114 -11.02 -15.08 -3.59
C ALA A 114 -10.08 -15.38 -4.77
N SER A 115 -10.69 -15.54 -5.94
CA SER A 115 -10.03 -15.88 -7.20
C SER A 115 -9.56 -14.64 -7.96
N ALA A 116 -8.61 -14.82 -8.88
CA ALA A 116 -8.17 -13.76 -9.78
C ALA A 116 -9.27 -13.28 -10.73
N ASP A 117 -10.25 -14.14 -11.06
CA ASP A 117 -11.44 -13.77 -11.83
C ASP A 117 -12.37 -12.82 -11.06
N GLU A 118 -12.61 -13.09 -9.77
CA GLU A 118 -13.35 -12.16 -8.92
C GLU A 118 -12.64 -10.79 -8.85
N MET A 119 -11.31 -10.76 -8.73
CA MET A 119 -10.53 -9.50 -8.75
C MET A 119 -10.73 -8.74 -10.08
N ARG A 120 -10.65 -9.44 -11.22
CA ARG A 120 -10.85 -8.85 -12.55
C ARG A 120 -12.26 -8.30 -12.71
N ALA A 121 -13.27 -9.07 -12.32
CA ALA A 121 -14.67 -8.65 -12.42
C ALA A 121 -14.94 -7.39 -11.57
N ALA A 122 -14.43 -7.36 -10.33
CA ALA A 122 -14.53 -6.18 -9.48
C ALA A 122 -13.82 -4.96 -10.09
N ARG A 123 -12.64 -5.18 -10.69
CA ARG A 123 -11.91 -4.13 -11.39
C ARG A 123 -12.69 -3.55 -12.58
N ASP A 124 -13.30 -4.41 -13.39
CA ASP A 124 -14.11 -3.98 -14.54
C ASP A 124 -15.36 -3.21 -14.11
N LEU A 125 -15.97 -3.57 -12.97
CA LEU A 125 -17.06 -2.80 -12.36
C LEU A 125 -16.59 -1.41 -11.94
N PHE A 126 -15.41 -1.32 -11.31
CA PHE A 126 -14.80 -0.04 -10.94
C PHE A 126 -14.52 0.86 -12.15
N ASP A 127 -13.93 0.31 -13.20
CA ASP A 127 -13.55 1.07 -14.38
C ASP A 127 -14.78 1.61 -15.11
N ARG A 128 -15.90 0.86 -15.12
CA ARG A 128 -17.20 1.32 -15.64
C ARG A 128 -17.85 2.39 -14.75
N ALA A 129 -17.75 2.23 -13.43
CA ALA A 129 -18.31 3.19 -12.46
C ALA A 129 -17.44 4.43 -12.25
N TRP A 130 -16.22 4.47 -12.82
CA TRP A 130 -15.23 5.52 -12.52
C TRP A 130 -15.74 6.93 -12.78
N LEU A 131 -16.43 7.13 -13.92
CA LEU A 131 -17.00 8.45 -14.26
C LEU A 131 -18.09 8.89 -13.27
N GLU A 132 -18.88 7.97 -12.73
CA GLU A 132 -19.87 8.26 -11.70
C GLU A 132 -19.19 8.71 -10.40
N LEU A 133 -18.14 8.00 -9.97
CA LEU A 133 -17.35 8.31 -8.78
C LEU A 133 -16.62 9.66 -8.90
N VAL A 134 -16.12 9.98 -10.11
CA VAL A 134 -15.53 11.30 -10.40
C VAL A 134 -16.58 12.40 -10.29
N ARG A 135 -17.75 12.21 -10.90
CA ARG A 135 -18.86 13.19 -10.82
C ARG A 135 -19.36 13.39 -9.39
N ALA A 136 -19.36 12.34 -8.59
CA ALA A 136 -19.69 12.39 -7.16
C ALA A 136 -18.60 13.01 -6.28
N GLY A 137 -17.42 13.35 -6.84
CA GLY A 137 -16.30 13.91 -6.07
C GLY A 137 -15.54 12.89 -5.22
N THR A 138 -15.87 11.59 -5.29
CA THR A 138 -15.29 10.52 -4.48
C THR A 138 -14.09 9.82 -5.14
N HIS A 139 -13.62 10.32 -6.29
CA HIS A 139 -12.51 9.71 -7.06
C HIS A 139 -11.20 9.55 -6.29
N ARG A 140 -10.88 10.44 -5.34
CA ARG A 140 -9.65 10.33 -4.53
C ARG A 140 -9.73 9.10 -3.59
N PRO A 141 -10.75 8.95 -2.72
CA PRO A 141 -10.99 7.71 -1.99
C PRO A 141 -11.13 6.48 -2.89
N ALA A 142 -11.81 6.62 -4.03
CA ALA A 142 -12.04 5.52 -4.96
C ALA A 142 -10.73 4.95 -5.53
N SER A 143 -9.70 5.79 -5.70
CA SER A 143 -8.39 5.30 -6.15
C SER A 143 -7.80 4.26 -5.19
N ALA A 144 -7.84 4.49 -3.88
CA ALA A 144 -7.34 3.58 -2.85
C ALA A 144 -8.05 2.21 -2.90
N ALA A 145 -9.38 2.21 -2.97
CA ALA A 145 -10.18 0.99 -3.08
C ALA A 145 -9.93 0.25 -4.42
N ARG A 146 -9.83 0.99 -5.53
CA ARG A 146 -9.57 0.43 -6.86
C ARG A 146 -8.26 -0.35 -6.93
N CYS A 147 -7.23 0.09 -6.19
CA CYS A 147 -5.95 -0.60 -6.14
C CYS A 147 -5.99 -1.92 -5.37
N CYS A 148 -6.91 -2.07 -4.42
CA CYS A 148 -7.13 -3.35 -3.71
C CYS A 148 -7.57 -4.45 -4.69
N VAL A 149 -8.18 -4.06 -5.81
CA VAL A 149 -8.62 -4.97 -6.87
C VAL A 149 -7.87 -4.85 -8.19
N SER A 150 -6.79 -4.07 -8.23
CA SER A 150 -5.98 -3.95 -9.45
C SER A 150 -5.19 -5.24 -9.69
N THR A 151 -5.08 -5.62 -10.96
CA THR A 151 -4.17 -6.68 -11.44
C THR A 151 -2.85 -6.11 -11.93
N ASN A 152 -2.67 -4.78 -11.93
CA ASN A 152 -1.43 -4.13 -12.32
C ASN A 152 -0.56 -3.83 -11.09
N ARG A 153 0.63 -4.45 -11.06
CA ARG A 153 1.65 -4.28 -10.03
C ARG A 153 2.03 -2.82 -9.73
N ASP A 154 2.26 -2.01 -10.76
CA ASP A 154 2.66 -0.59 -10.62
C ASP A 154 1.53 0.25 -10.03
N GLU A 155 0.28 -0.07 -10.37
CA GLU A 155 -0.90 0.62 -9.85
C GLU A 155 -1.14 0.28 -8.38
N ILE A 156 -1.00 -1.00 -8.01
CA ILE A 156 -1.09 -1.45 -6.61
C ILE A 156 -0.07 -0.69 -5.76
N ALA A 157 1.16 -0.56 -6.23
CA ALA A 157 2.25 0.05 -5.48
C ALA A 157 2.11 1.58 -5.31
N ASN A 158 1.62 2.28 -6.34
CA ASN A 158 1.58 3.75 -6.38
C ASN A 158 0.24 4.37 -5.93
N CYS A 159 -0.64 3.58 -5.34
CA CYS A 159 -1.98 4.03 -5.01
C CYS A 159 -2.04 5.08 -3.88
N GLY A 160 -2.60 6.28 -4.15
CA GLY A 160 -3.16 7.21 -3.14
C GLY A 160 -2.18 8.17 -2.42
N THR A 161 -2.28 9.46 -2.74
CA THR A 161 -1.88 10.70 -2.01
C THR A 161 -0.80 10.64 -0.91
N LEU A 162 0.46 10.80 -1.34
CA LEU A 162 1.63 11.54 -0.79
C LEU A 162 2.00 11.67 0.70
N HIS A 163 1.20 11.33 1.72
CA HIS A 163 1.68 11.43 3.13
C HIS A 163 1.33 10.25 4.02
N ALA A 164 0.23 9.53 3.77
CA ALA A 164 -0.14 8.35 4.55
C ALA A 164 0.59 7.06 4.09
N GLN A 165 1.44 7.14 3.06
CA GLN A 165 2.06 5.94 2.49
C GLN A 165 3.27 5.44 3.28
N LEU A 166 4.08 6.36 3.82
CA LEU A 166 5.40 6.02 4.35
C LEU A 166 5.34 5.07 5.55
N PRO A 167 4.47 5.27 6.56
CA PRO A 167 4.43 4.37 7.70
C PRO A 167 3.97 2.96 7.34
N PHE A 168 2.99 2.82 6.42
CA PHE A 168 2.57 1.50 5.93
C PHE A 168 3.64 0.81 5.08
N ILE A 169 4.43 1.57 4.32
CA ILE A 169 5.55 1.00 3.57
C ILE A 169 6.57 0.42 4.56
N ARG A 170 6.92 1.17 5.60
CA ARG A 170 7.87 0.70 6.63
C ARG A 170 7.33 -0.48 7.43
N ASP A 171 6.04 -0.46 7.76
CA ASP A 171 5.41 -1.56 8.48
C ASP A 171 5.35 -2.84 7.65
N ILE A 172 4.99 -2.77 6.37
CA ILE A 172 4.78 -3.98 5.54
C ILE A 172 6.09 -4.51 4.95
N PHE A 173 7.02 -3.63 4.61
CA PHE A 173 8.25 -3.95 3.87
C PHE A 173 9.54 -3.67 4.65
N GLY A 174 9.46 -3.46 5.97
CA GLY A 174 10.65 -3.18 6.81
C GLY A 174 11.76 -4.21 6.61
N ASP A 175 11.42 -5.49 6.52
CA ASP A 175 12.37 -6.59 6.24
C ASP A 175 13.01 -6.55 4.84
N LEU A 176 12.37 -5.85 3.90
CA LEU A 176 12.88 -5.60 2.56
C LEU A 176 13.58 -4.23 2.45
N LEU A 177 13.54 -3.43 3.50
CA LEU A 177 14.38 -2.26 3.65
C LEU A 177 15.64 -2.64 4.42
N ASP A 178 15.51 -3.52 5.42
CA ASP A 178 16.58 -3.94 6.31
C ASP A 178 16.66 -5.48 6.37
N SER A 179 17.80 -6.03 5.92
CA SER A 179 17.96 -7.48 5.67
C SER A 179 18.17 -8.30 6.95
N VAL A 180 17.19 -8.31 7.85
CA VAL A 180 17.26 -9.07 9.11
C VAL A 180 16.95 -10.55 8.87
N ALA A 181 17.89 -11.43 9.22
CA ALA A 181 17.64 -12.88 9.26
C ALA A 181 16.81 -13.21 10.51
N PHE A 182 15.58 -13.68 10.31
CA PHE A 182 14.67 -14.00 11.41
C PHE A 182 14.88 -15.44 11.90
N ALA A 183 15.35 -15.59 13.13
CA ALA A 183 15.74 -16.89 13.66
C ALA A 183 14.50 -17.76 13.99
N PRO A 184 14.47 -19.06 13.63
CA PRO A 184 13.33 -19.94 13.90
C PRO A 184 12.95 -20.03 15.38
N GLU A 185 13.94 -19.99 16.28
CA GLU A 185 13.78 -20.02 17.74
C GLU A 185 12.93 -18.87 18.30
N TRP A 186 12.86 -17.73 17.60
CA TRP A 186 12.02 -16.60 18.00
C TRP A 186 10.52 -16.89 17.82
N ARG A 187 10.15 -17.91 17.03
CA ARG A 187 8.75 -18.33 16.81
C ARG A 187 8.24 -19.24 17.93
N THR A 188 8.32 -18.76 19.16
CA THR A 188 7.76 -19.46 20.32
C THR A 188 6.23 -19.53 20.22
N SER A 189 5.60 -20.47 20.95
CA SER A 189 4.14 -20.58 21.00
C SER A 189 3.47 -19.28 21.44
N THR A 190 4.07 -18.54 22.38
CA THR A 190 3.62 -17.22 22.83
C THR A 190 3.69 -16.18 21.71
N ALA A 191 4.83 -16.07 21.03
CA ALA A 191 5.00 -15.11 19.93
C ALA A 191 4.00 -15.40 18.79
N VAL A 192 3.84 -16.67 18.42
CA VAL A 192 2.88 -17.09 17.38
C VAL A 192 1.44 -16.80 17.81
N ALA A 193 1.07 -17.05 19.07
CA ALA A 193 -0.28 -16.77 19.56
C ALA A 193 -0.61 -15.27 19.51
N LEU A 194 0.30 -14.41 19.97
CA LEU A 194 0.14 -12.95 19.91
C LEU A 194 0.04 -12.47 18.46
N ALA A 195 0.94 -12.93 17.59
CA ALA A 195 0.94 -12.56 16.18
C ALA A 195 -0.35 -12.99 15.47
N SER A 196 -0.82 -14.21 15.70
CA SER A 196 -2.07 -14.72 15.12
C SER A 196 -3.28 -13.91 15.58
N GLN A 197 -3.39 -13.62 16.88
CA GLN A 197 -4.48 -12.82 17.42
C GLN A 197 -4.52 -11.42 16.80
N MET A 198 -3.39 -10.73 16.73
CA MET A 198 -3.30 -9.41 16.09
C MET A 198 -3.62 -9.49 14.59
N TYR A 199 -3.15 -10.53 13.90
CA TYR A 199 -3.41 -10.72 12.47
C TYR A 199 -4.90 -10.90 12.18
N GLU A 200 -5.59 -11.72 12.97
CA GLU A 200 -7.01 -12.04 12.82
C GLU A 200 -7.90 -10.86 13.21
N SER A 201 -7.71 -10.30 14.41
CA SER A 201 -8.48 -9.17 14.95
C SER A 201 -8.18 -7.84 14.25
N ARG A 202 -6.98 -7.69 13.68
CA ARG A 202 -6.42 -6.44 13.15
C ARG A 202 -6.16 -5.38 14.21
N GLU A 203 -6.16 -5.77 15.48
CA GLU A 203 -5.80 -4.91 16.60
C GLU A 203 -4.34 -5.17 16.97
N PHE A 204 -3.47 -4.22 16.66
CA PHE A 204 -2.01 -4.37 16.85
C PHE A 204 -1.50 -3.73 18.15
N GLY A 205 -2.37 -3.49 19.13
CA GLY A 205 -2.00 -2.89 20.41
C GLY A 205 -1.04 -3.73 21.25
N ALA A 206 -0.97 -5.04 20.98
CA ALA A 206 -0.06 -5.97 21.67
C ALA A 206 1.34 -6.05 21.03
N MET A 207 1.68 -5.20 20.06
CA MET A 207 3.00 -5.20 19.42
C MET A 207 4.18 -5.03 20.39
N PRO A 208 4.13 -4.15 21.41
CA PRO A 208 5.19 -4.09 22.41
C PRO A 208 5.37 -5.40 23.19
N ILE A 209 4.26 -6.09 23.50
CA ILE A 209 4.26 -7.39 24.20
C ILE A 209 4.86 -8.48 23.30
N LEU A 210 4.58 -8.43 21.99
CA LEU A 210 5.26 -9.31 21.02
C LEU A 210 6.77 -9.03 21.01
N GLY A 211 7.20 -7.77 21.08
CA GLY A 211 8.61 -7.40 21.19
C GLY A 211 9.29 -8.02 22.40
N ASP A 212 8.64 -7.98 23.57
CA ASP A 212 9.16 -8.60 24.79
C ASP A 212 9.21 -10.13 24.68
N ALA A 213 8.16 -10.77 24.13
CA ALA A 213 8.14 -12.21 23.90
C ALA A 213 9.24 -12.67 22.92
N LEU A 214 9.55 -11.87 21.90
CA LEU A 214 10.66 -12.14 20.98
C LEU A 214 12.01 -11.98 21.68
N GLN A 215 12.17 -10.95 22.52
CA GLN A 215 13.39 -10.73 23.30
C GLN A 215 13.64 -11.88 24.29
N ASP A 216 12.60 -12.35 24.98
CA ASP A 216 12.67 -13.50 25.89
C ASP A 216 13.06 -14.80 25.16
N ALA A 217 12.69 -14.92 23.88
CA ALA A 217 13.10 -16.01 23.00
C ALA A 217 14.54 -15.88 22.47
N GLY A 218 15.27 -14.83 22.88
CA GLY A 218 16.65 -14.57 22.47
C GLY A 218 16.82 -13.66 21.25
N CYS A 219 15.79 -12.91 20.85
CA CYS A 219 15.93 -11.88 19.82
C CYS A 219 16.77 -10.70 20.34
N ASP A 220 17.90 -10.45 19.69
CA ASP A 220 18.80 -9.33 19.95
C ASP A 220 18.82 -8.28 18.82
N SER A 221 18.00 -8.49 17.77
CA SER A 221 17.88 -7.55 16.66
C SER A 221 17.22 -6.25 17.10
N ALA A 222 18.00 -5.17 17.13
CA ALA A 222 17.50 -3.83 17.45
C ALA A 222 16.36 -3.42 16.51
N ASP A 223 16.43 -3.75 15.22
CA ASP A 223 15.41 -3.37 14.24
C ASP A 223 14.06 -4.04 14.51
N VAL A 224 14.07 -5.35 14.84
CA VAL A 224 12.85 -6.10 15.22
C VAL A 224 12.24 -5.50 16.48
N LEU A 225 13.06 -5.30 17.52
CA LEU A 225 12.58 -4.83 18.82
C LEU A 225 12.11 -3.38 18.78
N ASN A 226 12.85 -2.50 18.09
CA ASN A 226 12.48 -1.10 17.90
C ASN A 226 11.21 -0.98 17.05
N HIS A 227 11.04 -1.83 16.02
CA HIS A 227 9.80 -1.85 15.25
C HIS A 227 8.61 -2.24 16.13
N CYS A 228 8.73 -3.28 16.95
CA CYS A 228 7.64 -3.73 17.84
C CYS A 228 7.27 -2.69 18.91
N ARG A 229 8.27 -1.94 19.40
CA ARG A 229 8.10 -0.92 20.45
C ARG A 229 7.80 0.48 19.89
N GLY A 230 7.91 0.64 18.57
CA GLY A 230 7.56 1.88 17.89
C GLY A 230 6.05 2.13 17.95
N GLU A 231 5.65 3.39 17.79
CA GLU A 231 4.24 3.78 17.89
C GLU A 231 3.36 3.29 16.71
N GLY A 232 3.96 2.67 15.68
CA GLY A 232 3.24 2.25 14.48
C GLY A 232 2.64 3.45 13.70
N PRO A 233 1.82 3.21 12.67
CA PRO A 233 0.81 2.17 12.62
C PRO A 233 1.38 0.79 12.27
N HIS A 234 0.77 -0.22 12.86
CA HIS A 234 0.92 -1.62 12.46
C HIS A 234 -0.37 -2.10 11.80
N VAL A 235 -0.23 -2.81 10.69
CA VAL A 235 -1.34 -3.31 9.89
C VAL A 235 -1.12 -4.77 9.51
N ARG A 236 -2.16 -5.41 8.97
CA ARG A 236 -2.02 -6.74 8.39
C ARG A 236 -0.97 -6.68 7.28
N GLY A 237 0.06 -7.52 7.39
CA GLY A 237 1.25 -7.47 6.55
C GLY A 237 2.49 -6.89 7.21
N CYS A 238 2.37 -6.38 8.46
CA CYS A 238 3.50 -6.01 9.31
C CYS A 238 4.60 -7.06 9.20
N TRP A 239 5.82 -6.62 8.89
CA TRP A 239 6.91 -7.52 8.53
C TRP A 239 7.29 -8.44 9.69
N VAL A 240 7.32 -7.95 10.94
CA VAL A 240 7.60 -8.80 12.12
C VAL A 240 6.49 -9.84 12.32
N VAL A 241 5.22 -9.44 12.22
CA VAL A 241 4.09 -10.36 12.39
C VAL A 241 4.08 -11.42 11.28
N ASP A 242 4.26 -11.03 10.02
CA ASP A 242 4.35 -11.97 8.90
C ASP A 242 5.55 -12.92 9.07
N ARG A 243 6.69 -12.44 9.59
CA ARG A 243 7.88 -13.27 9.89
C ARG A 243 7.61 -14.28 10.99
N VAL A 244 6.91 -13.90 12.06
CA VAL A 244 6.51 -14.82 13.13
C VAL A 244 5.55 -15.89 12.59
N LEU A 245 4.62 -15.51 11.72
CA LEU A 245 3.61 -16.40 11.14
C LEU A 245 4.08 -17.19 9.90
N GLY A 246 5.27 -16.89 9.37
CA GLY A 246 5.78 -17.49 8.14
C GLY A 246 4.99 -17.12 6.88
N LYS A 247 4.48 -15.88 6.80
CA LYS A 247 3.60 -15.36 5.74
C LYS A 247 4.29 -14.39 4.75
N GLU A 248 5.60 -14.49 4.51
CA GLU A 248 6.35 -13.60 3.58
C GLU A 248 5.90 -13.66 2.11
#